data_AF-A0A0P1BLY5-F1
#
_entry.id   AF-A0A0P1BLY5-F1
#
_cell.length_a   1.000
_cell.length_b   1.000
_cell.length_c   1.000
_cell.angle_alpha   90.00
_cell.angle_beta   90.00
_cell.angle_gamma   90.00
#
_symmetry.space_group_name_H-M   'P 1'
#
loop_
_entity.id
_entity.type
_entity.pdbx_description
1 polymer ?
#
loop_
_entity_poly.entity_id
_entity_poly.type
_entity_poly.pdbx_seq_one_letter_code
_entity_poly.pdbx_strand_id
1 'polypeptide(L)'
;MMKSILLSVLLLSVFVAQAAGQTKSKIKYYSVLRRPAGWTDGQVSNAWVPECKAIGGSTSGLQYGRVACFIGPGGADLGGRVISALQKKNPGEWQFGNA
;
A
#
# COMPACT_ATOMS: atom_id res chain seq x y z
N MET A 1 67.80 6.10 -14.98
CA MET A 1 66.42 6.41 -15.40
C MET A 1 65.48 5.48 -14.66
N MET A 2 64.79 5.97 -13.63
CA MET A 2 63.76 5.25 -12.88
C MET A 2 62.44 5.31 -13.65
N LYS A 3 61.80 4.15 -13.91
CA LYS A 3 60.41 4.05 -14.40
C LYS A 3 59.88 2.63 -14.22
N SER A 4 58.56 2.51 -14.05
CA SER A 4 57.75 1.32 -13.72
C SER A 4 57.63 1.09 -12.21
N ILE A 5 56.80 1.80 -11.44
CA ILE A 5 55.34 2.09 -11.57
C ILE A 5 54.50 0.80 -11.60
N LEU A 6 53.92 0.54 -10.42
CA LEU A 6 52.58 0.01 -10.14
C LEU A 6 52.15 -1.31 -10.77
N LEU A 7 52.25 -2.40 -10.00
CA LEU A 7 51.30 -3.52 -10.06
C LEU A 7 51.10 -4.08 -8.64
N SER A 8 50.32 -3.40 -7.82
CA SER A 8 49.94 -3.89 -6.48
C SER A 8 48.53 -3.47 -6.08
N VAL A 9 47.58 -3.52 -7.02
CA VAL A 9 46.18 -3.21 -6.73
C VAL A 9 45.28 -4.14 -7.53
N LEU A 10 45.09 -5.38 -7.08
CA LEU A 10 44.04 -6.23 -7.68
C LEU A 10 43.53 -7.36 -6.77
N LEU A 11 43.76 -7.27 -5.45
CA LEU A 11 43.30 -8.28 -4.51
C LEU A 11 42.88 -7.61 -3.21
N LEU A 12 41.70 -6.96 -3.18
CA LEU A 12 40.94 -6.68 -1.95
C LEU A 12 39.65 -5.93 -2.29
N SER A 13 38.57 -6.67 -2.48
CA SER A 13 37.24 -6.25 -2.00
C SER A 13 36.28 -7.43 -2.08
N VAL A 14 36.44 -8.30 -1.09
CA VAL A 14 35.46 -9.27 -0.61
C VAL A 14 34.18 -8.51 -0.22
N PHE A 15 33.05 -9.02 -0.70
CA PHE A 15 31.66 -8.81 -0.30
C PHE A 15 31.37 -7.72 0.76
N VAL A 16 30.53 -6.75 0.38
CA VAL A 16 29.65 -6.07 1.34
C VAL A 16 28.19 -6.19 0.88
N ALA A 17 27.49 -6.99 1.68
CA ALA A 17 26.06 -7.20 1.84
C ALA A 17 25.07 -6.37 0.98
N GLN A 18 24.21 -7.09 0.25
CA GLN A 18 22.86 -6.66 -0.07
C GLN A 18 22.08 -6.44 1.23
N ALA A 19 22.11 -5.22 1.75
CA ALA A 19 21.08 -4.71 2.62
C ALA A 19 20.03 -3.99 1.74
N ALA A 20 19.36 -4.74 0.86
CA ALA A 20 18.03 -4.34 0.43
C ALA A 20 17.14 -4.53 1.65
N GLY A 21 17.19 -3.57 2.58
CA GLY A 21 16.29 -3.52 3.71
C GLY A 21 14.89 -3.66 3.13
N GLN A 22 14.21 -4.75 3.46
CA GLN A 22 12.80 -4.88 3.14
C GLN A 22 12.10 -3.74 3.87
N THR A 23 11.86 -2.64 3.15
CA THR A 23 11.01 -1.57 3.62
C THR A 23 9.66 -2.22 3.81
N LYS A 24 9.34 -2.60 5.06
CA LYS A 24 8.04 -3.20 5.39
C LYS A 24 6.99 -2.30 4.78
N SER A 25 6.24 -2.85 3.84
CA SER A 25 5.14 -2.15 3.17
C SER A 25 4.19 -1.60 4.23
N LYS A 26 4.22 -0.29 4.46
CA LYS A 26 3.30 0.37 5.39
C LYS A 26 1.99 0.61 4.64
N ILE A 27 1.28 -0.49 4.34
CA ILE A 27 -0.08 -0.40 3.82
C ILE A 27 -0.90 0.37 4.85
N LYS A 28 -1.52 1.47 4.42
CA LYS A 28 -2.42 2.24 5.26
C LYS A 28 -3.79 1.59 5.28
N TYR A 29 -4.32 1.39 6.48
CA TYR A 29 -5.64 0.83 6.70
C TYR A 29 -6.61 1.92 7.18
N TYR A 30 -7.87 1.73 6.83
CA TYR A 30 -8.99 2.58 7.22
C TYR A 30 -10.05 1.74 7.91
N SER A 31 -10.47 2.16 9.09
CA SER A 31 -11.58 1.55 9.82
C SER A 31 -12.90 2.02 9.22
N VAL A 32 -13.83 1.09 8.97
CA VAL A 32 -15.20 1.41 8.55
C VAL A 32 -16.04 1.68 9.80
N LEU A 33 -16.21 2.96 10.13
CA LEU A 33 -16.93 3.40 11.33
C LEU A 33 -18.45 3.43 11.10
N ARG A 34 -18.86 3.76 9.87
CA ARG A 34 -20.25 3.73 9.43
C ARG A 34 -20.32 3.30 7.97
N ARG A 35 -21.35 2.52 7.68
CA ARG A 35 -21.74 2.02 6.38
C ARG A 35 -23.25 2.17 6.22
N PRO A 36 -23.78 2.06 4.99
CA PRO A 36 -25.22 2.06 4.76
C PRO A 36 -25.97 1.06 5.64
N ALA A 37 -27.19 1.41 6.06
CA ALA A 37 -27.97 0.60 6.99
C ALA A 37 -28.29 -0.78 6.38
N GLY A 38 -28.16 -1.83 7.20
CA GLY A 38 -28.42 -3.22 6.77
C GLY A 38 -27.33 -3.84 5.90
N TRP A 39 -26.22 -3.13 5.63
CA TRP A 39 -25.14 -3.69 4.82
C TRP A 39 -24.25 -4.68 5.59
N THR A 40 -24.02 -5.82 4.96
CA THR A 40 -23.08 -6.85 5.39
C THR A 40 -21.64 -6.48 5.07
N ASP A 41 -20.67 -7.19 5.67
CA ASP A 41 -19.25 -7.08 5.36
C ASP A 41 -18.93 -7.40 3.89
N GLY A 42 -19.67 -8.35 3.30
CA GLY A 42 -19.58 -8.68 1.88
C GLY A 42 -20.02 -7.51 0.99
N GLN A 43 -21.11 -6.82 1.34
CA GLN A 43 -21.56 -5.64 0.59
C GLN A 43 -20.58 -4.47 0.71
N VAL A 44 -19.96 -4.26 1.87
CA VAL A 44 -18.86 -3.28 2.01
C VAL A 44 -17.69 -3.64 1.09
N SER A 45 -17.29 -4.90 1.06
CA SER A 45 -16.22 -5.37 0.17
C SER A 45 -16.58 -5.16 -1.30
N ASN A 46 -17.82 -5.47 -1.68
CA ASN A 46 -18.32 -5.28 -3.05
C ASN A 46 -18.40 -3.82 -3.47
N ALA A 47 -18.54 -2.88 -2.54
CA ALA A 47 -18.42 -1.45 -2.85
C ALA A 47 -16.96 -0.98 -2.87
N TRP A 48 -16.12 -1.44 -1.94
CA TRP A 48 -14.73 -0.99 -1.82
C TRP A 48 -13.82 -1.51 -2.94
N VAL A 49 -13.90 -2.80 -3.25
CA VAL A 49 -12.97 -3.48 -4.17
C VAL A 49 -13.02 -2.89 -5.58
N PRO A 50 -14.20 -2.65 -6.20
CA PRO A 50 -14.26 -2.08 -7.55
C PRO A 50 -13.67 -0.67 -7.62
N GLU A 51 -13.96 0.19 -6.63
CA GLU A 51 -13.40 1.54 -6.57
C GLU A 51 -11.88 1.52 -6.46
N CYS A 52 -11.34 0.63 -5.63
CA CYS A 52 -9.90 0.47 -5.50
C CYS A 52 -9.26 -0.02 -6.80
N LYS A 53 -9.85 -1.03 -7.46
CA LYS A 53 -9.35 -1.55 -8.73
C LYS A 53 -9.45 -0.53 -9.85
N ALA A 54 -10.52 0.27 -9.90
CA ALA A 54 -10.73 1.29 -10.92
C ALA A 54 -9.63 2.37 -10.93
N ILE A 55 -8.99 2.61 -9.80
CA ILE A 55 -7.86 3.55 -9.68
C ILE A 55 -6.48 2.86 -9.72
N GLY A 56 -6.42 1.61 -10.17
CA GLY A 56 -5.19 0.82 -10.31
C GLY A 56 -4.66 0.24 -8.99
N GLY A 57 -5.47 0.24 -7.93
CA GLY A 57 -5.10 -0.26 -6.62
C GLY A 57 -5.32 -1.77 -6.44
N SER A 58 -4.64 -2.31 -5.44
CA SER A 58 -4.77 -3.67 -4.92
C SER A 58 -5.43 -3.64 -3.54
N THR A 59 -6.29 -4.64 -3.26
CA THR A 59 -7.00 -4.77 -1.99
C THR A 59 -7.61 -6.17 -1.85
N SER A 60 -7.81 -6.63 -0.62
CA SER A 60 -8.57 -7.84 -0.27
C SER A 60 -10.04 -7.57 0.11
N GLY A 61 -10.48 -6.30 0.09
CA GLY A 61 -11.79 -5.91 0.63
C GLY A 61 -11.77 -5.71 2.15
N LEU A 62 -12.95 -5.76 2.78
CA LEU A 62 -13.11 -5.58 4.22
C LEU A 62 -12.56 -6.77 4.99
N GLN A 63 -11.65 -6.52 5.92
CA GLN A 63 -11.04 -7.52 6.80
C GLN A 63 -11.01 -6.96 8.22
N TYR A 64 -11.65 -7.65 9.17
CA TYR A 64 -11.73 -7.22 10.58
C TYR A 64 -12.20 -5.76 10.75
N GLY A 65 -13.21 -5.34 9.97
CA GLY A 65 -13.74 -3.96 10.00
C GLY A 65 -12.84 -2.91 9.33
N ARG A 66 -11.76 -3.34 8.65
CA ARG A 66 -10.78 -2.45 8.02
C ARG A 66 -10.66 -2.70 6.53
N VAL A 67 -10.33 -1.66 5.79
CA VAL A 67 -10.07 -1.70 4.35
C VAL A 67 -8.76 -0.99 4.04
N ALA A 68 -8.13 -1.37 2.94
CA ALA A 68 -6.96 -0.70 2.40
C ALA A 68 -7.06 -0.65 0.87
N CYS A 69 -6.40 0.33 0.27
CA CYS A 69 -6.18 0.37 -1.17
C CYS A 69 -4.77 0.91 -1.42
N PHE A 70 -3.95 0.19 -2.17
CA PHE A 70 -2.54 0.51 -2.33
C PHE A 70 -2.00 0.05 -3.70
N ILE A 71 -0.86 0.58 -4.13
CA ILE A 71 -0.21 0.15 -5.38
C ILE A 71 0.96 -0.79 -5.08
N GLY A 72 0.82 -2.08 -5.37
CA GLY A 72 1.92 -3.06 -5.26
C GLY A 72 2.46 -3.26 -3.83
N PRO A 73 3.42 -4.18 -3.64
CA PRO A 73 4.05 -4.41 -2.33
C PRO A 73 4.93 -3.22 -1.98
N GLY A 74 4.58 -2.50 -0.91
CA GLY A 74 5.30 -1.31 -0.44
C GLY A 74 4.54 0.00 -0.65
N GLY A 75 3.54 0.01 -1.52
CA GLY A 75 3.24 1.24 -2.24
C GLY A 75 2.14 2.12 -1.69
N ALA A 76 2.09 3.27 -2.34
CA ALA A 76 1.35 4.45 -1.94
C ALA A 76 -0.12 4.14 -1.61
N ASP A 77 -0.60 4.79 -0.56
CA ASP A 77 -2.00 4.75 -0.16
C ASP A 77 -2.89 5.38 -1.25
N LEU A 78 -3.95 4.66 -1.60
CA LEU A 78 -5.03 5.11 -2.45
C LEU A 78 -6.39 5.11 -1.72
N GLY A 79 -6.43 4.70 -0.44
CA GLY A 79 -7.66 4.54 0.33
C GLY A 79 -8.46 5.83 0.43
N GLY A 80 -7.79 6.98 0.59
CA GLY A 80 -8.47 8.28 0.58
C GLY A 80 -9.29 8.55 -0.70
N ARG A 81 -8.81 8.11 -1.86
CA ARG A 81 -9.53 8.28 -3.14
C ARG A 81 -10.78 7.39 -3.21
N VAL A 82 -10.66 6.16 -2.71
CA VAL A 82 -11.80 5.23 -2.61
C VAL A 82 -12.87 5.77 -1.67
N ILE A 83 -12.46 6.29 -0.50
CA ILE A 83 -13.37 6.90 0.47
C ILE A 83 -14.18 8.04 -0.17
N SER A 84 -13.50 8.96 -0.85
CA SER A 84 -14.16 10.08 -1.53
C SER A 84 -15.15 9.60 -2.60
N ALA A 85 -14.82 8.55 -3.34
CA ALA A 85 -15.72 7.99 -4.35
C ALA A 85 -16.99 7.38 -3.72
N LEU A 86 -16.84 6.61 -2.64
CA LEU A 86 -17.97 6.00 -1.92
C LEU A 86 -18.87 7.05 -1.26
N GLN A 87 -18.27 8.06 -0.62
CA GLN A 87 -19.01 9.17 -0.01
C GLN A 87 -19.74 10.02 -1.05
N LYS A 88 -19.18 10.20 -2.26
CA LYS A 88 -19.86 10.89 -3.36
C LYS A 88 -21.07 10.10 -3.87
N LYS A 89 -20.97 8.76 -3.93
CA LYS A 89 -22.06 7.88 -4.37
C LYS A 89 -23.20 7.78 -3.37
N ASN A 90 -22.89 7.76 -2.07
CA ASN A 90 -23.88 7.67 -1.00
C ASN A 90 -23.55 8.71 0.09
N PRO A 91 -23.93 9.99 -0.13
CA PRO A 91 -23.63 11.07 0.81
C PRO A 91 -24.24 10.80 2.19
N GLY A 92 -23.41 10.91 3.23
CA GLY A 92 -23.83 10.74 4.63
C GLY A 92 -23.91 9.29 5.14
N GLU A 93 -23.85 8.30 4.26
CA GLU A 93 -23.97 6.89 4.67
C GLU A 93 -22.63 6.26 5.10
N TRP A 94 -21.50 6.83 4.67
CA TRP A 94 -20.17 6.30 4.94
C TRP A 94 -19.36 7.17 5.90
N GLN A 95 -18.73 6.53 6.88
CA GLN A 95 -17.74 7.16 7.76
C GLN A 95 -16.53 6.24 7.93
N PHE A 96 -15.34 6.81 7.74
CA PHE A 96 -14.08 6.09 7.86
C PHE A 96 -13.16 6.79 8.87
N GLY A 97 -12.33 6.00 9.54
CA GLY A 97 -11.25 6.49 10.42
C GLY A 97 -9.91 5.89 10.02
N ASN A 98 -8.81 6.47 10.49
CA ASN A 98 -7.51 5.80 10.40
C ASN A 98 -7.52 4.57 11.34
N ALA A 99 -6.88 3.46 10.94
CA ALA A 99 -6.84 2.21 11.68
C ALA A 99 -5.45 1.91 12.28
#